data_AF-A0AAV5M0B6-F1
#
_entry.id   AF-A0AAV5M0B6-F1
#
_cell.length_a   1.000
_cell.length_b   1.000
_cell.length_c   1.000
_cell.angle_alpha   90.00
_cell.angle_beta   90.00
_cell.angle_gamma   90.00
#
_symmetry.space_group_name_H-M   'P 1'
#
loop_
_entity.id
_entity.type
_entity.pdbx_description
1 polymer ?
#
loop_
_entity_poly.entity_id
_entity_poly.type
_entity_poly.pdbx_seq_one_letter_code
_entity_poly.pdbx_strand_id
1 'polypeptide(L)' 'MQVVKLSDCEIYSYNPDYDADPFLENGAIWSFSFFFYNRKLKRVVGFHFCCLSNLVADGFHMDSLSYEEDGEIFDDMDL' A
#
# COMPACT_ATOMS: atom_id res chain seq x y z
N MET A 1 0.31 6.70 21.53
CA MET A 1 0.66 5.30 21.81
C MET A 1 1.63 4.83 20.75
N GLN A 2 2.73 4.16 21.10
CA GLN A 2 3.71 3.65 20.13
C GLN A 2 3.31 2.23 19.68
N VAL A 3 3.31 1.96 18.36
CA VAL A 3 2.87 0.66 17.80
C VAL A 3 3.93 -0.44 17.93
N VAL A 4 5.21 -0.09 17.72
CA VAL A 4 6.38 -0.97 17.91
C VAL A 4 7.57 -0.15 18.41
N LYS A 5 8.46 -0.75 19.21
CA LYS A 5 9.74 -0.14 19.59
C LYS A 5 10.77 -0.41 18.50
N LEU A 6 11.31 0.64 17.89
CA LEU A 6 12.26 0.52 16.77
C LEU A 6 13.54 -0.23 17.15
N SER A 7 14.03 -0.07 18.38
CA SER A 7 15.23 -0.79 18.86
C SER A 7 15.05 -2.31 18.97
N ASP A 8 13.81 -2.80 18.96
CA ASP A 8 13.46 -4.22 18.99
C ASP A 8 13.03 -4.75 17.61
N CYS A 9 13.18 -3.93 16.55
CA CYS A 9 12.77 -4.29 15.20
C CYS A 9 13.95 -4.64 14.29
N GLU A 10 13.72 -5.62 13.42
CA GLU A 10 14.50 -5.81 12.20
C GLU A 10 13.84 -4.99 11.08
N ILE A 11 14.65 -4.30 10.27
CA ILE A 11 14.16 -3.39 9.23
C ILE A 11 14.48 -4.00 7.87
N TYR A 12 13.47 -4.15 7.03
CA TYR A 12 13.61 -4.64 5.66
C TYR A 12 13.15 -3.58 4.66
N SER A 13 13.80 -3.56 3.50
CA SER A 13 13.36 -2.80 2.34
C SER A 13 12.83 -3.77 1.28
N TYR A 14 11.66 -3.48 0.75
CA TYR A 14 11.16 -4.14 -0.45
C TYR A 14 11.61 -3.35 -1.67
N ASN A 15 12.43 -3.99 -2.51
CA ASN A 15 12.98 -3.43 -3.74
C ASN A 15 12.80 -4.46 -4.87
N PRO A 16 11.59 -4.53 -5.46
CA PRO A 16 11.28 -5.48 -6.51
C PRO A 16 11.90 -5.08 -7.85
N ASP A 17 12.01 -6.05 -8.75
CA ASP A 17 12.37 -5.79 -10.14
C ASP A 17 11.21 -5.07 -10.86
N TYR A 18 11.54 -4.20 -11.81
CA TYR A 18 10.62 -3.25 -12.45
C TYR A 18 9.32 -3.88 -13.00
N ASP A 19 9.40 -5.07 -13.60
CA ASP A 19 8.25 -5.75 -14.21
C ASP A 19 7.48 -6.67 -13.24
N ALA A 20 7.96 -6.82 -12.01
CA ALA A 20 7.49 -7.83 -11.07
C ALA A 20 6.76 -7.24 -9.84
N ASP A 21 6.61 -5.91 -9.77
CA ASP A 21 6.02 -5.24 -8.60
C ASP A 21 4.52 -4.96 -8.77
N PRO A 22 3.63 -5.70 -8.09
CA PRO A 22 2.20 -5.44 -8.10
C PRO A 22 1.78 -4.20 -7.28
N PHE A 23 2.70 -3.61 -6.52
CA PHE A 23 2.50 -2.40 -5.72
C PHE A 23 3.15 -1.16 -6.34
N LEU A 24 3.72 -1.29 -7.55
CA LEU A 24 4.34 -0.17 -8.23
C LEU A 24 3.28 0.86 -8.59
N GLU A 25 3.31 1.98 -7.88
CA GLU A 25 2.42 3.10 -8.15
C GLU A 25 2.85 3.73 -9.48
N ASN A 26 2.07 3.47 -10.52
CA ASN A 26 2.38 3.92 -11.88
C ASN A 26 2.59 5.44 -11.90
N GLY A 27 3.77 5.87 -12.37
CA GLY A 27 4.13 7.29 -12.46
C GLY A 27 4.70 7.90 -11.17
N ALA A 28 5.00 7.09 -10.16
CA ALA A 28 5.89 7.51 -9.08
C ALA A 28 7.30 7.81 -9.63
N ILE A 29 7.84 8.99 -9.27
CA ILE A 29 9.22 9.39 -9.57
C ILE A 29 10.18 8.50 -8.76
N TRP A 30 9.79 8.20 -7.52
CA TRP A 30 10.43 7.23 -6.64
C TRP A 30 9.40 6.69 -5.64
N SER A 31 9.61 5.47 -5.19
CA SER A 31 8.83 4.83 -4.12
C SER A 31 9.75 4.03 -3.22
N PHE A 32 9.40 3.96 -1.94
CA PHE A 32 10.11 3.15 -0.95
C PHE A 32 9.12 2.44 -0.05
N SER A 33 9.33 1.14 0.09
CA SER A 33 8.56 0.27 0.98
C SER A 33 9.49 -0.29 2.06
N PHE A 34 9.24 0.09 3.32
CA PHE A 34 9.95 -0.45 4.49
C PHE A 34 9.02 -1.29 5.36
N PHE A 35 9.58 -2.36 5.94
CA PHE A 35 8.89 -3.22 6.88
C PHE A 35 9.67 -3.29 8.19
N PHE A 36 9.02 -2.93 9.28
CA PHE A 36 9.55 -3.04 10.63
C PHE A 36 8.96 -4.28 11.29
N TYR A 37 9.79 -5.31 11.44
CA TYR A 37 9.36 -6.56 12.06
C TYR A 37 9.81 -6.60 13.53
N ASN A 38 8.85 -6.63 14.44
CA ASN A 38 9.10 -6.89 15.86
C ASN A 38 8.83 -8.36 16.18
N ARG A 39 9.90 -9.15 16.31
CA ARG A 39 9.80 -10.60 16.55
C ARG A 39 9.11 -10.95 17.88
N LYS A 40 9.33 -10.15 18.93
CA LYS A 40 8.73 -10.37 20.26
C LYS A 40 7.22 -10.18 20.25
N LEU A 41 6.75 -9.16 19.53
CA LEU A 41 5.32 -8.84 19.40
C LEU A 41 4.64 -9.61 18.27
N LYS A 42 5.39 -10.33 17.43
CA LYS A 42 4.92 -10.97 16.19
C LYS A 42 4.15 -9.98 15.31
N ARG A 43 4.67 -8.75 15.19
CA ARG A 43 4.01 -7.65 14.49
C ARG A 43 4.91 -7.11 13.39
N VAL A 44 4.32 -6.84 12.24
CA VAL A 44 4.96 -6.13 11.12
C VAL A 44 4.26 -4.79 10.97
N VAL A 45 5.04 -3.72 10.80
CA VAL A 45 4.53 -2.41 10.39
C VAL A 45 5.09 -2.12 9.01
N GLY A 46 4.22 -1.89 8.03
CA GLY A 46 4.59 -1.39 6.72
C GLY A 46 4.62 0.14 6.72
N PHE A 47 5.67 0.71 6.14
CA PHE A 47 5.80 2.13 5.88
C PHE A 47 6.14 2.33 4.41
N HIS A 48 5.13 2.75 3.65
CA HIS A 48 5.25 3.05 2.24
C HIS A 48 5.16 4.55 2.02
N PHE A 49 6.06 5.10 1.20
CA PHE A 49 5.98 6.47 0.76
C PHE A 49 6.60 6.62 -0.63
N CYS A 50 6.02 7.51 -1.42
CA CYS A 50 6.40 7.75 -2.80
C CYS A 50 6.34 9.25 -3.10
N CYS A 51 6.86 9.63 -4.26
CA CYS A 51 6.62 10.94 -4.85
C CYS A 51 6.00 10.79 -6.22
N LEU A 52 4.81 11.34 -6.36
CA LEU A 52 4.10 11.43 -7.63
C LEU A 52 4.35 12.80 -8.26
N SER A 53 4.42 12.82 -9.59
CA SER A 53 4.33 14.08 -10.33
C SER A 53 2.87 14.54 -10.37
N ASN A 54 2.61 15.83 -10.09
CA ASN A 54 1.26 16.39 -10.21
C ASN A 54 0.72 16.33 -11.66
N LEU A 55 1.60 16.25 -12.65
CA LEU A 55 1.21 16.04 -14.06
C LEU A 55 0.53 14.68 -14.27
N VAL A 56 0.86 13.70 -13.44
CA VAL A 56 0.29 12.35 -13.43
C VAL A 56 -0.94 12.32 -12.52
N ALA A 57 -0.88 12.98 -11.35
CA ALA A 57 -1.99 13.01 -10.37
C ALA A 57 -3.32 13.56 -10.96
N ASP A 58 -3.26 14.54 -11.86
CA ASP A 58 -4.45 15.06 -12.56
C ASP A 58 -5.12 14.01 -13.47
N GLY A 59 -4.40 12.96 -13.89
CA GLY A 59 -4.97 11.82 -14.63
C GLY A 59 -5.43 10.65 -13.75
N PHE A 60 -4.92 10.54 -12.52
CA PHE A 60 -5.20 9.41 -11.61
C PHE A 60 -6.32 9.69 -10.58
N HIS A 61 -6.80 10.93 -10.44
CA HIS A 61 -7.94 11.25 -9.57
C HIS A 61 -9.24 10.53 -9.99
N MET A 62 -9.27 9.93 -11.17
CA MET A 62 -10.41 9.20 -11.71
C MET A 62 -10.39 7.69 -11.41
N ASP A 63 -9.27 7.11 -10.98
CA ASP A 63 -9.14 5.65 -10.81
C ASP A 63 -9.23 5.18 -9.34
N SER A 64 -8.97 6.06 -8.37
CA SER A 64 -9.09 5.70 -6.93
C SER A 64 -10.52 5.81 -6.37
N LEU A 65 -11.48 6.35 -7.13
CA LEU A 65 -12.88 6.49 -6.69
C LEU A 65 -13.80 5.37 -7.22
N SER A 66 -13.28 4.39 -7.96
CA SER A 66 -14.09 3.32 -8.57
C SER A 66 -14.42 2.15 -7.64
N TYR A 67 -14.04 2.20 -6.35
CA TYR A 67 -14.32 1.13 -5.37
C TYR A 67 -15.54 1.38 -4.46
N GLU A 68 -16.33 2.43 -4.69
CA GLU A 68 -17.49 2.75 -3.84
C GLU A 68 -18.77 2.98 -4.67
N GLU A 69 -19.08 2.11 -5.63
CA GLU A 69 -20.47 1.99 -6.15
C GLU A 69 -20.68 0.64 -6.88
N ASP A 70 -20.77 -0.45 -6.13
CA ASP A 70 -21.50 -1.66 -6.57
C ASP A 70 -21.98 -2.40 -5.31
N GLY A 71 -22.86 -1.70 -4.59
CA GLY A 71 -23.49 -2.15 -3.35
C GLY A 71 -24.76 -2.98 -3.53
N GLU A 72 -25.02 -3.58 -4.69
CA GLU A 72 -26.29 -4.28 -4.95
C GLU A 72 -26.09 -5.52 -5.86
N ILE A 73 -25.53 -6.63 -5.35
CA ILE A 73 -25.46 -7.89 -6.12
C ILE A 73 -25.94 -9.14 -5.36
N PHE A 74 -26.41 -9.02 -4.12
CA PHE A 74 -26.90 -10.14 -3.33
C PHE A 74 -28.22 -9.84 -2.60
N ASP A 75 -29.21 -9.33 -3.33
CA ASP A 75 -30.59 -9.17 -2.82
C ASP A 75 -31.56 -10.25 -3.35
N ASP A 76 -31.07 -11.29 -4.02
CA ASP A 76 -31.92 -12.38 -4.52
C ASP A 76 -31.30 -13.77 -4.30
N MET A 77 -31.05 -14.10 -3.03
CA MET A 77 -30.83 -15.49 -2.60
C MET A 77 -31.82 -15.89 -1.50
N ASP A 78 -33.10 -15.84 -1.84
CA ASP A 78 -34.18 -16.54 -1.14
C ASP A 78 -34.86 -17.56 -2.09
N LEU A 79 -34.41 -18.83 -2.03
CA LEU A 79 -35.23 -20.05 -1.81
C LEU A 79 -34.36 -21.33 -1.78
#